data_AF-A0A3D1T5R1-F1
#
_entry.id   AF-A0A3D1T5R1-F1
#
_cell.length_a   1.000
_cell.length_b   1.000
_cell.length_c   1.000
_cell.angle_alpha   90.00
_cell.angle_beta   90.00
_cell.angle_gamma   90.00
#
_symmetry.space_group_name_H-M   'P 1'
#
loop_
_entity.id
_entity.type
_entity.pdbx_description
1 polymer ?
#
loop_
_entity_poly.entity_id
_entity_poly.type
_entity_poly.pdbx_seq_one_letter_code
_entity_poly.pdbx_strand_id
1 'polypeptide(L)'
;MAIRLAYFSPLKPVQSGISDYSADLLPYLAEQFDTSLVTDYYQPALTGQLARLPIMNPEEFWRRRRDFFPCYQMGNSVYHQYMLACMKANPGLLTLHDVNLRGLFNFLAAARTIPEGWHIPGSNLEPELNSPCVNLALGVVVHSSYAV
;
A
#
# COMPACT_ATOMS: atom_id res chain seq x y z
N MET A 1 -8.40 -20.03 13.15
CA MET A 1 -7.39 -18.97 13.41
C MET A 1 -7.84 -17.75 12.63
N ALA A 2 -7.98 -16.59 13.28
CA ALA A 2 -8.25 -15.34 12.55
C ALA A 2 -7.01 -14.97 11.73
N ILE A 3 -7.19 -14.56 10.47
CA ILE A 3 -6.10 -14.06 9.64
C ILE A 3 -5.65 -12.73 10.24
N ARG A 4 -4.33 -12.56 10.44
CA ARG A 4 -3.75 -11.27 10.85
C ARG A 4 -3.43 -10.46 9.60
N LEU A 5 -4.09 -9.32 9.45
CA LEU A 5 -3.98 -8.47 8.27
C LEU A 5 -2.99 -7.34 8.54
N ALA A 6 -1.98 -7.18 7.69
CA ALA A 6 -1.15 -5.97 7.67
C ALA A 6 -1.67 -5.05 6.57
N TYR A 7 -2.35 -3.96 6.95
CA TYR A 7 -2.98 -3.02 6.03
C TYR A 7 -2.05 -1.84 5.75
N PHE A 8 -1.42 -1.85 4.58
CA PHE A 8 -0.54 -0.79 4.10
C PHE A 8 -1.35 0.24 3.33
N SER A 9 -1.39 1.47 3.83
CA SER A 9 -2.09 2.55 3.14
C SER A 9 -1.57 3.92 3.59
N PRO A 10 -1.60 4.96 2.74
CA PRO A 10 -1.75 6.30 3.27
C PRO A 10 -3.05 6.37 4.07
N LEU A 11 -2.99 7.09 5.18
CA LEU A 11 -4.06 7.33 6.13
C LEU A 11 -4.00 8.81 6.50
N LYS A 12 -5.11 9.38 6.97
CA LYS A 12 -5.11 10.75 7.51
C LYS A 12 -3.95 10.91 8.52
N PRO A 13 -3.22 12.03 8.52
CA PRO A 13 -3.52 13.30 7.87
C PRO A 13 -3.13 13.41 6.38
N VAL A 14 -2.60 12.35 5.76
CA VAL A 14 -2.31 12.36 4.31
C VAL A 14 -3.58 12.67 3.53
N GLN A 15 -3.58 13.77 2.79
CA GLN A 15 -4.72 14.21 1.97
C GLN A 15 -4.70 13.45 0.64
N SER A 16 -5.36 12.30 0.59
CA SER A 16 -5.52 11.50 -0.61
C SER A 16 -6.85 10.77 -0.60
N GLY A 17 -7.41 10.47 -1.77
CA GLY A 17 -8.63 9.66 -1.88
C GLY A 17 -8.47 8.25 -1.29
N ILE A 18 -7.25 7.71 -1.28
CA ILE A 18 -6.93 6.41 -0.67
C ILE A 18 -6.99 6.47 0.86
N SER A 19 -6.62 7.61 1.44
CA SER A 19 -6.77 7.85 2.89
C SER A 19 -8.24 7.88 3.29
N ASP A 20 -9.10 8.49 2.46
CA ASP A 20 -10.55 8.53 2.68
C ASP A 20 -11.17 7.15 2.48
N TYR A 21 -10.86 6.47 1.37
CA TYR A 21 -11.25 5.08 1.11
C TYR A 21 -10.89 4.14 2.26
N SER A 22 -9.68 4.29 2.82
CA SER A 22 -9.23 3.45 3.92
C SER A 22 -9.97 3.73 5.21
N ALA A 23 -10.34 4.98 5.48
CA ALA A 23 -11.17 5.32 6.63
C ALA A 23 -12.57 4.68 6.54
N ASP A 24 -13.13 4.58 5.34
CA ASP A 24 -14.41 3.94 5.09
C ASP A 24 -14.33 2.40 5.17
N LEU A 25 -13.25 1.80 4.65
CA LEU A 25 -13.12 0.33 4.56
C LEU A 25 -12.66 -0.32 5.88
N LEU A 26 -11.73 0.32 6.58
CA LEU A 26 -11.07 -0.27 7.76
C LEU A 26 -12.02 -0.72 8.87
N PRO A 27 -13.14 -0.04 9.20
CA PRO A 27 -14.05 -0.49 10.25
C PRO A 27 -14.58 -1.90 9.97
N TYR A 28 -14.97 -2.17 8.73
CA TYR A 28 -15.49 -3.48 8.32
C TYR A 28 -14.40 -4.55 8.30
N LEU A 29 -13.17 -4.20 7.88
CA LEU A 29 -12.05 -5.14 7.91
C LEU A 29 -11.65 -5.51 9.34
N ALA A 30 -11.64 -4.53 10.25
CA ALA A 30 -11.29 -4.74 11.65
C ALA A 30 -12.27 -5.63 12.41
N GLU A 31 -13.53 -5.74 11.95
CA GLU A 31 -14.51 -6.68 12.50
C GLU A 31 -14.24 -8.14 12.08
N GLN A 32 -13.61 -8.35 10.94
CA GLN A 32 -13.41 -9.68 10.35
C GLN A 32 -11.98 -10.22 10.54
N PHE A 33 -10.99 -9.34 10.74
CA PHE A 33 -9.57 -9.68 10.77
C PHE A 33 -8.84 -9.04 11.96
N ASP A 34 -7.81 -9.72 12.48
CA ASP A 34 -6.84 -9.11 13.41
C ASP A 34 -5.96 -8.13 12.62
N THR A 35 -6.41 -6.88 12.52
CA THR A 35 -5.85 -5.88 11.60
C THR A 35 -4.81 -5.02 12.30
N SER A 36 -3.63 -4.89 11.70
CA SER A 36 -2.61 -3.92 12.06
C SER A 36 -2.32 -3.01 10.87
N LEU A 37 -2.20 -1.72 11.12
CA LEU A 37 -1.92 -0.72 10.10
C LEU A 37 -0.41 -0.62 9.90
N VAL A 38 0.04 -0.44 8.66
CA VAL A 38 1.44 -0.17 8.35
C VAL A 38 1.56 1.19 7.69
N THR A 39 2.36 2.07 8.27
CA THR A 39 2.57 3.46 7.82
C THR A 39 4.05 3.80 7.69
N ASP A 40 4.39 4.83 6.91
CA ASP A 40 5.76 5.30 6.73
C ASP A 40 6.22 6.20 7.89
N TYR A 41 6.47 5.60 9.05
CA TYR A 41 6.99 6.24 10.27
C TYR A 41 6.19 7.47 10.76
N TYR A 42 4.89 7.53 10.46
CA TYR A 42 4.00 8.57 10.95
C TYR A 42 2.81 7.97 11.70
N GLN A 43 2.27 8.75 12.64
CA GLN A 43 1.08 8.38 13.39
C GLN A 43 -0.17 8.83 12.62
N PRO A 44 -1.04 7.90 12.18
CA PRO A 44 -2.28 8.26 11.52
C PRO A 44 -3.28 8.90 12.51
N ALA A 45 -4.03 9.88 12.02
CA ALA A 45 -5.13 10.52 12.72
C ALA A 45 -6.40 9.67 12.55
N LEU A 46 -6.59 8.71 13.45
CA LEU A 46 -7.73 7.79 13.47
C LEU A 46 -8.71 8.14 14.58
N THR A 47 -9.99 7.84 14.38
CA THR A 47 -11.05 8.09 15.35
C THR A 47 -11.86 6.83 15.65
N GLY A 48 -12.69 6.87 16.69
CA GLY A 48 -13.59 5.78 17.05
C GLY A 48 -12.86 4.47 17.33
N GLN A 49 -13.37 3.38 16.76
CA GLN A 49 -12.81 2.03 16.93
C GLN A 49 -11.43 1.89 16.27
N LEU A 50 -11.15 2.64 15.20
CA LEU A 50 -9.88 2.57 14.46
C LEU A 50 -8.70 3.10 15.28
N ALA A 51 -8.95 4.00 16.23
CA ALA A 51 -7.91 4.56 17.10
C ALA A 51 -7.20 3.52 17.98
N ARG A 52 -7.76 2.30 18.09
CA ARG A 52 -7.19 1.20 18.86
C ARG A 52 -6.40 0.19 18.02
N LEU A 53 -6.40 0.33 16.69
CA LEU A 53 -5.68 -0.58 15.83
C LEU A 53 -4.17 -0.45 16.06
N PRO A 54 -3.44 -1.57 16.17
CA PRO A 54 -1.98 -1.54 16.22
C PRO A 54 -1.43 -0.88 14.95
N ILE A 55 -0.40 -0.05 15.12
CA ILE A 55 0.30 0.61 14.02
C ILE A 55 1.75 0.11 14.04
N MET A 56 2.26 -0.17 12.84
CA MET A 56 3.63 -0.61 12.62
C MET A 56 4.28 0.27 11.56
N ASN A 57 5.59 0.45 11.66
CA ASN A 57 6.40 0.90 10.53
C ASN A 57 6.89 -0.32 9.69
N PRO A 58 7.53 -0.09 8.53
CA PRO A 58 8.00 -1.17 7.67
C PRO A 58 9.00 -2.13 8.32
N GLU A 59 9.87 -1.64 9.21
CA GLU A 59 10.84 -2.48 9.93
C GLU A 59 10.17 -3.39 10.97
N GLU A 60 9.17 -2.86 11.68
CA GLU A 60 8.36 -3.63 12.62
C GLU A 60 7.58 -4.73 11.90
N PHE A 61 6.97 -4.40 10.77
CA PHE A 61 6.35 -5.39 9.89
C PHE A 61 7.37 -6.43 9.44
N TRP A 62 8.54 -6.02 8.96
CA TRP A 62 9.59 -6.93 8.47
C TRP A 62 9.98 -8.00 9.50
N ARG A 63 10.14 -7.60 10.77
CA ARG A 63 10.47 -8.52 11.86
C ARG A 63 9.37 -9.56 12.10
N ARG A 64 8.11 -9.20 11.85
CA ARG A 64 6.92 -10.02 12.11
C ARG A 64 6.24 -10.52 10.83
N ARG A 65 6.88 -10.37 9.67
CA ARG A 65 6.28 -10.55 8.34
C ARG A 65 5.67 -11.92 8.07
N ARG A 66 6.07 -12.95 8.83
CA ARG A 66 5.51 -14.31 8.73
C ARG A 66 4.17 -14.47 9.44
N ASP A 67 3.84 -13.56 10.34
CA ASP A 67 2.62 -13.61 11.15
C ASP A 67 1.43 -12.98 10.43
N PHE A 68 1.69 -12.20 9.37
CA PHE A 68 0.71 -11.34 8.72
C PHE A 68 0.54 -11.68 7.25
N PHE A 69 -0.69 -11.53 6.79
CA PHE A 69 -1.00 -11.41 5.37
C PHE A 69 -1.05 -9.92 4.98
N PRO A 70 -0.19 -9.44 4.07
CA PRO A 70 -0.16 -8.03 3.71
C PRO A 70 -1.20 -7.66 2.64
N CYS A 71 -1.81 -6.50 2.82
CA CYS A 71 -2.70 -5.85 1.86
C CYS A 71 -2.18 -4.45 1.55
N TYR A 72 -1.87 -4.18 0.27
CA TYR A 72 -1.22 -2.97 -0.21
C TYR A 72 -2.21 -2.08 -0.95
N GLN A 73 -2.52 -0.91 -0.39
CA GLN A 73 -3.30 0.14 -1.06
C GLN A 73 -2.35 1.06 -1.83
N MET A 74 -2.26 0.87 -3.15
CA MET A 74 -1.32 1.60 -4.01
C MET A 74 -2.03 2.50 -5.01
N GLY A 75 -1.57 3.75 -5.08
CA GLY A 75 -1.95 4.71 -6.10
C GLY A 75 -0.76 5.46 -6.68
N ASN A 76 -1.04 6.42 -7.54
CA ASN A 76 -0.07 7.11 -8.37
C ASN A 76 0.68 8.26 -7.66
N SER A 77 1.06 8.05 -6.40
CA SER A 77 1.68 9.06 -5.54
C SER A 77 2.90 8.51 -4.78
N VAL A 78 3.78 9.41 -4.36
CA VAL A 78 5.00 9.08 -3.60
C VAL A 78 4.70 8.41 -2.24
N TYR A 79 3.49 8.60 -1.70
CA TYR A 79 3.07 8.02 -0.42
C TYR A 79 3.10 6.49 -0.39
N HIS A 80 3.21 5.82 -1.54
CA HIS A 80 3.25 4.37 -1.65
C HIS A 80 4.67 3.80 -1.80
N GLN A 81 5.70 4.66 -1.84
CA GLN A 81 7.08 4.23 -2.13
C GLN A 81 7.61 3.15 -1.18
N TYR A 82 7.32 3.27 0.12
CA TYR A 82 7.82 2.37 1.16
C TYR A 82 7.22 0.96 1.04
N MET A 83 6.06 0.84 0.38
CA MET A 83 5.37 -0.42 0.19
C MET A 83 6.10 -1.31 -0.83
N LEU A 84 6.83 -0.73 -1.79
CA LEU A 84 7.51 -1.48 -2.87
C LEU A 84 8.54 -2.48 -2.33
N ALA A 85 9.36 -2.05 -1.36
CA ALA A 85 10.35 -2.92 -0.72
C ALA A 85 9.67 -4.02 0.10
N CYS A 86 8.60 -3.68 0.82
CA CYS A 86 7.82 -4.64 1.61
C CYS A 86 7.16 -5.70 0.72
N MET A 87 6.49 -5.27 -0.35
CA MET A 87 5.78 -6.14 -1.30
C MET A 87 6.74 -7.08 -2.03
N LYS A 88 7.93 -6.62 -2.41
CA LYS A 88 8.94 -7.48 -3.03
C LYS A 88 9.34 -8.65 -2.12
N ALA A 89 9.41 -8.42 -0.82
CA ALA A 89 9.81 -9.44 0.14
C ALA A 89 8.63 -10.25 0.70
N ASN A 90 7.44 -9.67 0.71
CA ASN A 90 6.21 -10.26 1.18
C ASN A 90 5.07 -9.98 0.18
N PRO A 91 4.99 -10.78 -0.90
CA PRO A 91 3.84 -10.79 -1.78
C PRO A 91 2.52 -10.88 -1.00
N GLY A 92 1.54 -10.08 -1.40
CA GLY A 92 0.24 -9.98 -0.74
C GLY A 92 -0.88 -9.62 -1.70
N LEU A 93 -2.00 -9.15 -1.15
CA LEU A 93 -3.07 -8.58 -1.93
C LEU A 93 -2.71 -7.13 -2.31
N LEU A 94 -2.74 -6.81 -3.60
CA LEU A 94 -2.52 -5.46 -4.11
C LEU A 94 -3.85 -4.85 -4.55
N THR A 95 -4.21 -3.71 -3.98
CA THR A 95 -5.29 -2.86 -4.51
C THR A 95 -4.66 -1.70 -5.30
N LEU A 96 -4.89 -1.69 -6.61
CA LEU A 96 -4.52 -0.58 -7.49
C LEU A 96 -5.65 0.43 -7.57
N HIS A 97 -5.38 1.64 -7.08
CA HIS A 97 -6.31 2.77 -7.07
C HIS A 97 -6.29 3.59 -8.36
N ASP A 98 -5.17 3.55 -9.06
CA ASP A 98 -4.95 4.22 -10.33
C ASP A 98 -4.63 3.19 -11.42
N VAL A 99 -5.10 3.47 -12.64
CA VAL A 99 -4.83 2.63 -13.81
C VAL A 99 -3.36 2.55 -14.16
N ASN A 100 -2.53 3.50 -13.70
CA ASN A 100 -1.07 3.43 -13.78
C ASN A 100 -0.39 4.11 -12.58
N LEU A 101 0.84 3.68 -12.28
CA LEU A 101 1.69 4.21 -11.20
C LEU A 101 2.82 5.13 -11.72
N ARG A 102 2.65 5.78 -12.88
CA ARG A 102 3.70 6.57 -13.54
C ARG A 102 4.28 7.69 -12.68
N GLY A 103 3.43 8.44 -12.00
CA GLY A 103 3.82 9.52 -11.09
C GLY A 103 4.71 9.01 -9.96
N LEU A 104 4.36 7.88 -9.33
CA LEU A 104 5.19 7.23 -8.32
C LEU A 104 6.56 6.85 -8.92
N PHE A 105 6.58 6.14 -10.04
CA PHE A 105 7.83 5.66 -10.63
C PHE A 105 8.73 6.77 -11.18
N ASN A 106 8.16 7.82 -11.77
CA ASN A 106 8.91 9.00 -12.21
C ASN A 106 9.55 9.70 -11.01
N PHE A 107 8.84 9.81 -9.89
CA PHE A 107 9.41 10.36 -8.67
C PHE A 107 10.60 9.54 -8.18
N LEU A 108 10.47 8.21 -8.11
CA LEU A 108 11.55 7.31 -7.69
C LEU A 108 12.78 7.37 -8.61
N ALA A 109 12.55 7.46 -9.92
CA ALA A 109 13.62 7.63 -10.89
C ALA A 109 14.35 8.97 -10.70
N ALA A 110 13.60 10.06 -10.53
CA ALA A 110 14.18 11.39 -10.28
C ALA A 110 14.95 11.45 -8.95
N ALA A 111 14.42 10.81 -7.90
CA ALA A 111 15.03 10.76 -6.58
C ALA A 111 16.16 9.70 -6.46
N ARG A 112 16.38 8.89 -7.50
CA ARG A 112 17.33 7.75 -7.51
C ARG A 112 17.07 6.76 -6.37
N THR A 113 15.80 6.53 -6.05
CA THR A 113 15.33 5.67 -4.96
C THR A 113 14.55 4.45 -5.47
N ILE A 114 14.75 4.09 -6.74
CA ILE A 114 14.20 2.85 -7.31
C ILE A 114 14.72 1.68 -6.46
N PRO A 115 13.84 0.86 -5.86
CA PRO A 115 14.31 -0.23 -5.03
C PRO A 115 15.07 -1.26 -5.87
N GLU A 116 16.07 -1.90 -5.27
CA GLU A 116 16.90 -2.89 -5.97
C GLU A 116 16.04 -3.96 -6.66
N GLY A 117 16.38 -4.33 -7.89
CA GLY A 117 15.67 -5.33 -8.68
C GLY A 117 14.31 -4.90 -9.22
N TRP A 118 13.94 -3.63 -9.08
CA TRP A 118 12.81 -3.05 -9.80
C TRP A 118 13.29 -2.47 -11.13
N HIS A 119 12.71 -2.94 -12.23
CA HIS A 119 12.89 -2.34 -13.54
C HIS A 119 11.71 -1.41 -13.82
N ILE A 120 12.01 -0.12 -14.06
CA ILE A 120 11.01 0.86 -14.49
C ILE A 120 11.19 1.02 -16.00
N PRO A 121 10.21 0.59 -16.81
CA PRO A 121 10.18 0.83 -18.25
C PRO A 121 10.41 2.30 -18.59
N GLY A 122 11.05 2.56 -19.74
CA GLY A 122 11.20 3.91 -20.25
C GLY A 122 9.85 4.62 -20.43
N SER A 123 9.85 5.94 -20.39
CA SER A 123 8.67 6.83 -20.36
C SER A 123 7.62 6.64 -21.46
N ASN A 124 7.92 5.83 -22.48
CA ASN A 124 7.08 5.63 -23.68
C ASN A 124 6.23 4.34 -23.62
N LEU A 125 6.23 3.61 -22.50
CA LEU A 125 5.50 2.36 -22.30
C LEU A 125 4.57 2.49 -21.08
N GLU A 126 3.27 2.69 -21.30
CA GLU A 126 2.30 2.90 -20.20
C GLU A 126 1.85 1.61 -19.46
N PRO A 127 1.59 0.45 -20.11
CA PRO A 127 1.10 -0.75 -19.42
C PRO A 127 2.14 -1.38 -18.49
N GLU A 128 3.42 -1.25 -18.84
CA GLU A 128 4.50 -1.95 -18.16
C GLU A 128 4.81 -1.38 -16.78
N LEU A 129 4.38 -0.14 -16.47
CA LEU A 129 4.71 0.51 -15.21
C LEU A 129 4.06 -0.19 -14.01
N ASN A 130 2.86 -0.76 -14.17
CA ASN A 130 2.23 -1.52 -13.09
C ASN A 130 2.77 -2.95 -13.00
N SER A 131 3.33 -3.48 -14.09
CA SER A 131 3.68 -4.89 -14.21
C SER A 131 4.57 -5.39 -13.07
N PRO A 132 5.59 -4.65 -12.59
CA PRO A 132 6.36 -5.12 -11.43
C PRO A 132 5.49 -5.34 -10.17
N CYS A 133 4.59 -4.41 -9.84
CA CYS A 133 3.70 -4.57 -8.69
C CYS A 133 2.70 -5.72 -8.91
N VAL A 134 2.10 -5.78 -10.09
CA VAL A 134 1.09 -6.80 -10.47
C VAL A 134 1.70 -8.20 -10.47
N ASN A 135 2.91 -8.37 -11.02
CA ASN A 135 3.60 -9.65 -11.13
C ASN A 135 4.11 -10.16 -9.78
N LEU A 136 4.38 -9.26 -8.83
CA LEU A 136 4.81 -9.62 -7.48
C LEU A 136 3.63 -9.91 -6.53
N ALA A 137 2.43 -9.43 -6.83
CA ALA A 137 1.27 -9.62 -5.96
C ALA A 137 0.75 -11.07 -6.03
N LEU A 138 0.20 -11.57 -4.91
CA LEU A 138 -0.52 -12.85 -4.87
C LEU A 138 -1.95 -12.74 -5.42
N GLY A 139 -2.50 -11.53 -5.42
CA GLY A 139 -3.78 -11.20 -6.00
C GLY A 139 -3.88 -9.70 -6.24
N VAL A 140 -4.63 -9.29 -7.25
CA VAL A 140 -4.80 -7.89 -7.63
C VAL A 140 -6.28 -7.54 -7.65
N VAL A 141 -6.61 -6.46 -6.94
CA VAL A 141 -7.90 -5.77 -7.02
C VAL A 141 -7.66 -4.43 -7.70
N VAL A 142 -8.49 -4.10 -8.68
CA VAL A 142 -8.47 -2.76 -9.29
C VAL A 142 -9.69 -2.02 -8.78
N HIS A 143 -9.46 -0.90 -8.09
CA HIS A 143 -10.51 -0.04 -7.56
C HIS A 143 -10.19 1.39 -7.94
N SER A 144 -10.78 1.88 -9.03
CA SER A 144 -10.69 3.30 -9.34
C SER A 144 -11.99 3.97 -8.94
N SER A 145 -11.93 4.84 -7.94
CA SER A 145 -12.97 5.83 -7.72
C SER A 145 -12.82 6.89 -8.81
N TYR A 146 -13.49 6.72 -9.96
CA TYR A 146 -13.79 7.84 -10.83
C TYR A 146 -14.78 8.72 -10.07
N ALA A 147 -14.28 9.61 -9.22
CA ALA A 147 -15.05 10.76 -8.81
C ALA A 147 -15.27 11.58 -10.09
N VAL A 148 -16.47 11.42 -10.66
CA VAL A 148 -17.01 12.30 -11.71
C VAL A 148 -17.09 13.72 -11.16
#